data_AF-R9KU89-F1
#
_entry.id   AF-R9KU89-F1
#
_cell.length_a   1.000
_cell.length_b   1.000
_cell.length_c   1.000
_cell.angle_alpha   90.00
_cell.angle_beta   90.00
_cell.angle_gamma   90.00
#
_symmetry.space_group_name_H-M   'P 1'
#
loop_
_entity.id
_entity.type
_entity.pdbx_description
1 polymer ?
#
loop_
_entity_poly.entity_id
_entity_poly.type
_entity_poly.pdbx_seq_one_letter_code
_entity_poly.pdbx_strand_id
1 'polypeptide(L)'
;MINIWEVNETNKMIEHENLDVRTITLGISLLDCIDSDLEALNRKIYGKITEAAAKLVETGAEIERNYCIPIVNKRISVTPIALVGQAACKGPEDFVAVAKTLDRAAKDVGVNFIGGYSALVSKGMTKGDEDLIRSIPKALAETERVCSSVNVGSTKTGINMDAVKLMGEIILQTAEFTKENDSLGCAKLVVFCNAPDDNPFMAGAFHGVTEADAIINVGVSGPGVVKKALEQVRGENFEVLCETIKKTAFKITRVGQLVAQEASRRMGIPFGIIDLSLAPTPAVGDSVAEILEEIGLEYAGAPGTTAALALLNDQVKKGGIMASSYVGGLSGAFIPVSEDQGMIDAVEEGALTLEKLEAMTCVCSVGLDMIAIPGDVAPSTVSGIIADEMAIGMINQKTTAVRLIPVIGKGVGETVEFGGLLGHAPVMPVNPYGCGPFISRGGRIPAPVHSFKN
;
A
#
# COMPACT_ATOMS: atom_id res chain seq x y z
N MET A 1 24.81 2.23 -21.45
CA MET A 1 25.10 3.66 -21.70
C MET A 1 23.79 4.28 -22.16
N ILE A 2 23.25 5.26 -21.42
CA ILE A 2 21.99 5.93 -21.76
C ILE A 2 22.27 6.88 -22.94
N ASN A 3 21.47 6.82 -24.00
CA ASN A 3 21.63 7.68 -25.18
C ASN A 3 21.07 9.09 -24.90
N ILE A 4 21.63 10.15 -25.53
CA ILE A 4 21.16 11.54 -25.35
C ILE A 4 19.67 11.71 -25.70
N TRP A 5 19.18 10.87 -26.62
CA TRP A 5 17.77 10.82 -26.99
C TRP A 5 16.90 10.27 -25.85
N GLU A 6 17.36 9.22 -25.15
CA GLU A 6 16.68 8.68 -23.97
C GLU A 6 16.67 9.68 -22.81
N VAL A 7 17.72 10.49 -22.66
CA VAL A 7 17.78 11.55 -21.64
C VAL A 7 16.73 12.64 -21.94
N ASN A 8 16.67 13.14 -23.17
CA ASN A 8 15.70 14.15 -23.55
C ASN A 8 14.25 13.64 -23.44
N GLU A 9 14.01 12.38 -23.83
CA GLU A 9 12.71 11.75 -23.67
C GLU A 9 12.32 11.60 -22.19
N THR A 10 13.25 11.17 -21.34
CA THR A 10 13.04 11.08 -19.88
C THR A 10 12.72 12.44 -19.28
N ASN A 11 13.45 13.49 -19.67
CA ASN A 11 13.18 14.85 -19.19
C ASN A 11 11.77 15.32 -19.60
N LYS A 12 11.34 15.01 -20.83
CA LYS A 12 9.98 15.31 -21.28
C LYS A 12 8.93 14.61 -20.41
N MET A 13 9.14 13.33 -20.06
CA MET A 13 8.23 12.58 -19.20
C MET A 13 8.12 13.21 -17.80
N ILE A 14 9.22 13.74 -17.28
CA ILE A 14 9.24 14.41 -15.96
C ILE A 14 8.54 15.76 -16.02
N GLU A 15 8.89 16.62 -16.99
CA GLU A 15 8.40 18.00 -17.04
C GLU A 15 6.94 18.12 -17.51
N HIS A 16 6.48 17.21 -18.37
CA HIS A 16 5.19 17.34 -19.05
C HIS A 16 4.21 16.18 -18.82
N GLU A 17 4.67 15.07 -18.25
CA GLU A 17 3.86 13.84 -18.13
C GLU A 17 3.82 13.29 -16.70
N ASN A 18 4.25 14.10 -15.72
CA ASN A 18 4.21 13.79 -14.28
C ASN A 18 4.95 12.48 -13.90
N LEU A 19 6.09 12.18 -14.55
CA LEU A 19 6.94 11.08 -14.12
C LEU A 19 7.61 11.40 -12.78
N ASP A 20 7.39 10.56 -11.77
CA ASP A 20 8.03 10.69 -10.47
C ASP A 20 8.52 9.37 -9.88
N VAL A 21 9.43 9.50 -8.91
CA VAL A 21 9.71 8.43 -7.96
C VAL A 21 8.83 8.65 -6.74
N ARG A 22 7.81 7.81 -6.61
CA ARG A 22 6.82 7.89 -5.54
C ARG A 22 7.46 7.79 -4.16
N THR A 23 8.44 6.91 -4.00
CA THR A 23 9.11 6.72 -2.71
C THR A 23 10.51 6.12 -2.83
N ILE A 24 11.40 6.55 -1.95
CA ILE A 24 12.56 5.77 -1.50
C ILE A 24 12.24 5.28 -0.09
N THR A 25 12.18 3.97 0.09
CA THR A 25 11.87 3.34 1.37
C THR A 25 13.09 2.59 1.89
N LEU A 26 13.58 2.99 3.07
CA LEU A 26 14.66 2.30 3.77
C LEU A 26 14.05 1.24 4.70
N GLY A 27 14.27 -0.03 4.38
CA GLY A 27 13.97 -1.15 5.26
C GLY A 27 15.06 -1.33 6.31
N ILE A 28 14.69 -1.51 7.58
CA ILE A 28 15.63 -1.66 8.70
C ILE A 28 15.21 -2.86 9.56
N SER A 29 16.13 -3.81 9.75
CA SER A 29 15.94 -4.91 10.69
C SER A 29 16.06 -4.41 12.13
N LEU A 30 15.10 -4.78 12.98
CA LEU A 30 15.11 -4.45 14.41
C LEU A 30 15.34 -5.69 15.30
N LEU A 31 15.73 -6.83 14.71
CA LEU A 31 15.89 -8.08 15.47
C LEU A 31 17.01 -8.00 16.53
N ASP A 32 18.06 -7.23 16.28
CA ASP A 32 19.15 -6.95 17.23
C ASP A 32 18.76 -5.92 18.31
N CYS A 33 17.61 -5.24 18.14
CA CYS A 33 17.08 -4.30 19.11
C CYS A 33 16.29 -5.00 20.24
N ILE A 34 15.97 -6.29 20.08
CA ILE A 34 15.19 -7.06 21.06
C ILE A 34 15.84 -6.96 22.45
N ASP A 35 15.00 -6.68 23.44
CA ASP A 35 15.35 -6.62 24.85
C ASP A 35 14.13 -7.03 25.67
N SER A 36 14.36 -7.53 26.89
CA SER A 36 13.29 -7.84 27.84
C SER A 36 12.81 -6.61 28.62
N ASP A 37 13.61 -5.53 28.64
CA ASP A 37 13.23 -4.24 29.20
C ASP A 37 12.70 -3.30 28.13
N LEU A 38 11.51 -2.74 28.35
CA LEU A 38 10.81 -1.87 27.40
C LEU A 38 11.59 -0.55 27.15
N GLU A 39 12.22 0.01 28.18
CA GLU A 39 13.01 1.24 28.02
C GLU A 39 14.27 0.98 27.19
N ALA A 40 14.98 -0.12 27.47
CA ALA A 40 16.13 -0.55 26.70
C ALA A 40 15.76 -0.84 25.24
N LEU A 41 14.65 -1.56 25.00
CA LEU A 41 14.10 -1.83 23.67
C LEU A 41 13.85 -0.53 22.90
N ASN A 42 13.09 0.41 23.49
CA ASN A 42 12.76 1.68 22.85
C ASN A 42 14.00 2.51 22.52
N ARG A 43 15.00 2.53 23.42
CA ARG A 43 16.28 3.22 23.17
C ARG A 43 17.04 2.59 22.00
N LYS A 44 17.11 1.26 21.92
CA LYS A 44 17.78 0.54 20.82
C LYS A 44 17.09 0.79 19.48
N ILE A 45 15.77 0.65 19.42
CA ILE A 45 14.97 0.93 18.22
C ILE A 45 15.21 2.35 17.73
N TYR A 46 15.08 3.34 18.62
CA TYR A 46 15.29 4.74 18.28
C TYR A 46 16.72 5.00 17.76
N GLY A 47 17.73 4.49 18.46
CA GLY A 47 19.13 4.64 18.07
C GLY A 47 19.42 4.04 16.69
N LYS A 48 18.97 2.81 16.45
CA LYS A 48 19.22 2.12 15.18
C LYS A 48 18.55 2.83 13.99
N ILE A 49 17.28 3.23 14.14
CA ILE A 49 16.55 3.93 13.08
C ILE A 49 17.21 5.28 12.78
N THR A 50 17.51 6.06 13.81
CA THR A 50 18.09 7.41 13.62
C THR A 50 19.48 7.36 13.03
N GLU A 51 20.29 6.36 13.38
CA GLU A 51 21.62 6.14 12.79
C GLU A 51 21.54 5.70 11.32
N ALA A 52 20.75 4.67 11.01
CA ALA A 52 20.65 4.11 9.67
C ALA A 52 19.99 5.08 8.67
N ALA A 53 19.00 5.86 9.12
CA ALA A 53 18.26 6.80 8.26
C ALA A 53 18.81 8.23 8.29
N ALA A 54 19.91 8.50 9.00
CA ALA A 54 20.45 9.85 9.23
C ALA A 54 20.60 10.71 7.97
N LYS A 55 20.97 10.08 6.83
CA LYS A 55 21.20 10.74 5.55
C LYS A 55 20.13 10.48 4.49
N LEU A 56 19.04 9.77 4.83
CA LEU A 56 18.06 9.32 3.85
C LEU A 56 17.39 10.49 3.11
N VAL A 57 16.92 11.50 3.86
CA VAL A 57 16.24 12.67 3.30
C VAL A 57 17.19 13.53 2.48
N GLU A 58 18.40 13.79 3.01
CA GLU A 58 19.45 14.55 2.31
C GLU A 58 19.82 13.85 0.99
N THR A 59 20.07 12.54 1.04
CA THR A 59 20.39 11.73 -0.14
C THR A 59 19.29 11.81 -1.19
N GLY A 60 18.03 11.69 -0.78
CA GLY A 60 16.89 11.86 -1.69
C GLY A 60 16.89 13.24 -2.35
N ALA A 61 17.05 14.31 -1.57
CA ALA A 61 17.08 15.69 -2.08
C ALA A 61 18.27 15.98 -3.00
N GLU A 62 19.43 15.35 -2.77
CA GLU A 62 20.55 15.46 -3.70
C GLU A 62 20.35 14.68 -4.99
N ILE A 63 19.67 13.52 -4.95
CA ILE A 63 19.32 12.77 -6.16
C ILE A 63 18.33 13.58 -7.00
N GLU A 64 17.30 14.15 -6.38
CA GLU A 64 16.35 15.04 -7.05
C GLU A 64 17.06 16.18 -7.77
N ARG A 65 18.00 16.85 -7.09
CA ARG A 65 18.77 17.96 -7.68
C ARG A 65 19.71 17.51 -8.79
N ASN A 66 20.41 16.39 -8.62
CA ASN A 66 21.44 15.97 -9.58
C ASN A 66 20.84 15.36 -10.85
N TYR A 67 19.67 14.73 -10.76
CA TYR A 67 19.05 14.03 -11.88
C TYR A 67 17.75 14.69 -12.36
N CYS A 68 17.29 15.74 -11.70
CA CYS A 68 16.04 16.44 -12.01
C CYS A 68 14.81 15.50 -12.01
N ILE A 69 14.84 14.44 -11.20
CA ILE A 69 13.72 13.49 -11.04
C ILE A 69 13.07 13.77 -9.68
N PRO A 70 11.78 14.12 -9.61
CA PRO A 70 11.10 14.35 -8.34
C PRO A 70 10.98 13.04 -7.54
N ILE A 71 11.29 13.09 -6.24
CA ILE A 71 11.16 12.00 -5.28
C ILE A 71 10.15 12.42 -4.22
N VAL A 72 8.90 11.99 -4.38
CA VAL A 72 7.77 12.50 -3.60
C VAL A 72 7.92 12.18 -2.11
N ASN A 73 8.33 10.95 -1.78
CA ASN A 73 8.44 10.51 -0.39
C ASN A 73 9.76 9.84 -0.06
N LYS A 74 10.17 10.00 1.20
CA LYS A 74 11.26 9.26 1.82
C LYS A 74 10.66 8.57 3.05
N ARG A 75 10.73 7.25 3.12
CA ARG A 75 9.99 6.43 4.09
C ARG A 75 10.90 5.40 4.75
N ILE A 76 10.44 4.85 5.86
CA ILE A 76 11.10 3.75 6.56
C ILE A 76 10.12 2.59 6.68
N SER A 77 10.60 1.36 6.53
CA SER A 77 9.90 0.17 6.99
C SER A 77 10.77 -0.57 7.99
N VAL A 78 10.15 -1.14 9.02
CA VAL A 78 10.88 -1.89 10.06
C VAL A 78 10.35 -3.31 10.21
N THR A 79 11.14 -4.16 10.85
CA THR A 79 10.69 -5.51 11.23
C THR A 79 9.34 -5.44 11.94
N PRO A 80 8.38 -6.34 11.62
CA PRO A 80 7.08 -6.38 12.29
C PRO A 80 7.23 -6.27 13.81
N ILE A 81 6.69 -5.21 14.39
CA ILE A 81 6.85 -4.91 15.82
C ILE A 81 6.29 -6.01 16.71
N ALA A 82 5.32 -6.80 16.23
CA ALA A 82 4.88 -7.99 16.96
C ALA A 82 6.03 -8.95 17.28
N LEU A 83 7.01 -9.12 16.37
CA LEU A 83 8.16 -10.01 16.58
C LEU A 83 9.20 -9.41 17.53
N VAL A 84 9.36 -8.09 17.48
CA VAL A 84 10.41 -7.35 18.19
C VAL A 84 9.97 -7.02 19.63
N GLY A 85 8.72 -6.58 19.80
CA GLY A 85 8.17 -6.12 21.06
C GLY A 85 7.77 -7.25 22.02
N GLN A 86 7.59 -8.47 21.53
CA GLN A 86 7.11 -9.62 22.32
C GLN A 86 7.96 -9.95 23.56
N ALA A 87 9.25 -9.62 23.55
CA ALA A 87 10.13 -9.88 24.70
C ALA A 87 9.91 -8.91 25.87
N ALA A 88 9.44 -7.68 25.60
CA ALA A 88 9.30 -6.62 26.60
C ALA A 88 7.83 -6.25 26.89
N CYS A 89 6.97 -6.27 25.87
CA CYS A 89 5.60 -5.79 25.95
C CYS A 89 4.72 -6.83 26.66
N LYS A 90 4.03 -6.41 27.72
CA LYS A 90 3.13 -7.25 28.54
C LYS A 90 1.65 -6.96 28.27
N GLY A 91 1.37 -5.94 27.46
CA GLY A 91 0.03 -5.62 26.99
C GLY A 91 0.02 -4.51 25.94
N PRO A 92 -1.17 -4.09 25.48
CA PRO A 92 -1.32 -3.12 24.39
C PRO A 92 -0.63 -1.77 24.63
N GLU A 93 -0.64 -1.29 25.88
CA GLU A 93 -0.05 0.01 26.25
C GLU A 93 1.47 0.06 26.04
N ASP A 94 2.16 -1.07 26.23
CA ASP A 94 3.60 -1.14 26.00
C ASP A 94 3.92 -1.05 24.50
N PHE A 95 3.08 -1.64 23.65
CA PHE A 95 3.19 -1.50 22.19
C PHE A 95 2.91 -0.06 21.73
N VAL A 96 1.98 0.67 22.37
CA VAL A 96 1.78 2.10 22.11
C VAL A 96 3.06 2.91 22.43
N ALA A 97 3.80 2.53 23.48
CA ALA A 97 5.09 3.18 23.77
C ALA A 97 6.14 2.92 22.67
N VAL A 98 6.14 1.72 22.07
CA VAL A 98 6.97 1.42 20.89
C VAL A 98 6.51 2.26 19.69
N ALA A 99 5.21 2.38 19.43
CA ALA A 99 4.68 3.22 18.35
C ALA A 99 5.14 4.68 18.47
N LYS A 100 5.07 5.25 19.69
CA LYS A 100 5.58 6.60 19.96
C LYS A 100 7.09 6.74 19.72
N THR A 101 7.83 5.68 19.99
CA THR A 101 9.28 5.62 19.72
C THR A 101 9.57 5.64 18.22
N LEU A 102 8.81 4.88 17.43
CA LEU A 102 8.88 4.89 15.96
C LEU A 102 8.51 6.27 15.40
N ASP A 103 7.43 6.88 15.90
CA ASP A 103 6.98 8.21 15.47
C ASP A 103 8.04 9.27 15.75
N ARG A 104 8.64 9.25 16.95
CA ARG A 104 9.74 10.14 17.31
C ARG A 104 10.95 9.96 16.39
N ALA A 105 11.38 8.71 16.16
CA ALA A 105 12.50 8.43 15.26
C ALA A 105 12.22 8.93 13.84
N ALA A 106 11.02 8.68 13.31
CA ALA A 106 10.59 9.13 12.00
C ALA A 106 10.55 10.66 11.88
N LYS A 107 10.10 11.35 12.94
CA LYS A 107 10.12 12.82 13.04
C LYS A 107 11.53 13.38 12.99
N ASP A 108 12.43 12.83 13.80
CA ASP A 108 13.80 13.33 13.93
C ASP A 108 14.63 13.15 12.66
N VAL A 109 14.43 12.05 11.92
CA VAL A 109 15.11 11.83 10.63
C VAL A 109 14.39 12.49 9.44
N GLY A 110 13.20 13.07 9.66
CA GLY A 110 12.49 13.83 8.64
C GLY A 110 11.74 13.02 7.57
N VAL A 111 11.50 11.72 7.78
CA VAL A 111 10.78 10.86 6.80
C VAL A 111 9.26 11.05 6.87
N ASN A 112 8.55 10.82 5.77
CA ASN A 112 7.10 11.05 5.71
C ASN A 112 6.32 10.05 6.57
N PHE A 113 6.67 8.76 6.48
CA PHE A 113 5.98 7.67 7.17
C PHE A 113 6.96 6.56 7.57
N ILE A 114 6.61 5.85 8.64
CA ILE A 114 7.28 4.63 9.09
C ILE A 114 6.27 3.48 9.21
N GLY A 115 6.49 2.44 8.42
CA GLY A 115 5.71 1.20 8.43
C GLY A 115 6.42 0.10 9.21
N GLY A 116 5.71 -0.97 9.52
CA GLY A 116 6.24 -2.10 10.29
C GLY A 116 5.64 -2.24 11.68
N TYR A 117 4.71 -1.36 12.07
CA TYR A 117 3.83 -1.59 13.21
C TYR A 117 2.83 -2.70 12.89
N SER A 118 3.36 -3.92 12.76
CA SER A 118 2.71 -4.98 11.99
C SER A 118 2.73 -6.32 12.72
N ALA A 119 1.76 -7.16 12.39
CA ALA A 119 1.64 -8.55 12.83
C ALA A 119 1.36 -9.49 11.66
N LEU A 120 1.97 -10.68 11.69
CA LEU A 120 1.83 -11.71 10.65
C LEU A 120 1.14 -12.95 11.25
N VAL A 121 -0.18 -13.04 11.09
CA VAL A 121 -1.04 -13.92 11.91
C VAL A 121 -1.85 -14.93 11.09
N SER A 122 -1.38 -15.29 9.89
CA SER A 122 -2.10 -16.16 8.95
C SER A 122 -2.41 -17.57 9.47
N LYS A 123 -1.67 -18.06 10.48
CA LYS A 123 -1.84 -19.39 11.07
C LYS A 123 -2.41 -19.40 12.49
N GLY A 124 -2.67 -18.23 13.05
CA GLY A 124 -3.01 -18.04 14.45
C GLY A 124 -2.34 -16.79 15.02
N MET A 125 -2.75 -16.38 16.21
CA MET A 125 -2.18 -15.24 16.93
C MET A 125 -1.50 -15.74 18.20
N THR A 126 -0.28 -15.30 18.47
CA THR A 126 0.29 -15.35 19.81
C THR A 126 -0.32 -14.25 20.68
N LYS A 127 -0.06 -14.29 21.99
CA LYS A 127 -0.50 -13.24 22.91
C LYS A 127 0.05 -11.86 22.51
N GLY A 128 1.33 -11.81 22.11
CA GLY A 128 1.96 -10.55 21.66
C GLY A 128 1.40 -10.03 20.34
N ASP A 129 1.05 -10.91 19.41
CA ASP A 129 0.38 -10.50 18.17
C ASP A 129 -0.98 -9.86 18.47
N GLU A 130 -1.77 -10.50 19.34
CA GLU A 130 -3.08 -9.97 19.75
C GLU A 130 -2.95 -8.63 20.50
N ASP A 131 -1.98 -8.51 21.40
CA ASP A 131 -1.74 -7.27 22.16
C ASP A 131 -1.28 -6.13 21.24
N LEU A 132 -0.43 -6.41 20.24
CA LEU A 132 -0.10 -5.43 19.20
C LEU A 132 -1.35 -5.04 18.41
N ILE A 133 -2.14 -6.00 17.91
CA ILE A 133 -3.35 -5.69 17.13
C ILE A 133 -4.32 -4.81 17.94
N ARG A 134 -4.53 -5.14 19.21
CA ARG A 134 -5.40 -4.37 20.13
C ARG A 134 -4.87 -2.98 20.47
N SER A 135 -3.56 -2.75 20.32
CA SER A 135 -2.96 -1.44 20.55
C SER A 135 -3.12 -0.48 19.37
N ILE A 136 -3.44 -0.98 18.16
CA ILE A 136 -3.50 -0.21 16.92
C ILE A 136 -4.36 1.06 17.03
N PRO A 137 -5.60 1.02 17.56
CA PRO A 137 -6.45 2.21 17.59
C PRO A 137 -5.80 3.38 18.34
N LYS A 138 -5.24 3.08 19.53
CA LYS A 138 -4.56 4.07 20.36
C LYS A 138 -3.23 4.51 19.76
N ALA A 139 -2.43 3.56 19.24
CA ALA A 139 -1.15 3.86 18.61
C ALA A 139 -1.32 4.82 17.43
N LEU A 140 -2.30 4.58 16.53
CA LEU A 140 -2.52 5.42 15.35
C LEU A 140 -3.16 6.78 15.66
N ALA A 141 -3.87 6.90 16.79
CA ALA A 141 -4.41 8.16 17.29
C ALA A 141 -3.33 9.03 17.99
N GLU A 142 -2.37 8.41 18.67
CA GLU A 142 -1.32 9.12 19.42
C GLU A 142 -0.01 9.30 18.62
N THR A 143 0.02 8.89 17.35
CA THR A 143 1.17 9.04 16.46
C THR A 143 0.75 9.63 15.13
N GLU A 144 1.69 10.28 14.44
CA GLU A 144 1.42 10.98 13.19
C GLU A 144 1.88 10.17 11.99
N ARG A 145 3.12 9.66 12.03
CA ARG A 145 3.84 9.06 10.89
C ARG A 145 3.85 7.54 10.89
N VAL A 146 3.36 6.89 11.96
CA VAL A 146 3.34 5.43 12.05
C VAL A 146 2.20 4.87 11.21
N CYS A 147 2.52 3.86 10.40
CA CYS A 147 1.57 3.05 9.66
C CYS A 147 1.57 1.61 10.20
N SER A 148 0.40 0.99 10.18
CA SER A 148 0.15 -0.35 10.72
C SER A 148 -0.38 -1.28 9.64
N SER A 149 0.07 -2.53 9.68
CA SER A 149 -0.41 -3.57 8.77
C SER A 149 -0.55 -4.94 9.43
N VAL A 150 -1.60 -5.68 9.08
CA VAL A 150 -1.85 -7.01 9.67
C VAL A 150 -2.09 -8.03 8.57
N ASN A 151 -1.19 -9.01 8.42
CA ASN A 151 -1.36 -10.08 7.46
C ASN A 151 -2.13 -11.25 8.08
N VAL A 152 -3.40 -11.41 7.71
CA VAL A 152 -4.35 -12.37 8.30
C VAL A 152 -4.50 -13.65 7.48
N GLY A 153 -3.97 -13.68 6.25
CA GLY A 153 -4.12 -14.81 5.34
C GLY A 153 -2.89 -15.07 4.49
N SER A 154 -2.79 -16.28 3.96
CA SER A 154 -1.92 -16.57 2.82
C SER A 154 -2.46 -17.75 2.03
N THR A 155 -2.11 -17.86 0.75
CA THR A 155 -2.48 -19.01 -0.08
C THR A 155 -1.97 -20.32 0.51
N LYS A 156 -0.77 -20.32 1.13
CA LYS A 156 -0.18 -21.53 1.72
C LYS A 156 -0.91 -21.99 2.98
N THR A 157 -1.63 -21.09 3.65
CA THR A 157 -2.17 -21.34 5.00
C THR A 157 -3.68 -21.22 5.07
N GLY A 158 -4.30 -20.59 4.10
CA GLY A 158 -5.67 -20.14 4.24
C GLY A 158 -5.78 -18.84 5.04
N ILE A 159 -6.97 -18.56 5.58
CA ILE A 159 -7.32 -17.28 6.23
C ILE A 159 -7.62 -17.52 7.70
N ASN A 160 -6.96 -16.77 8.59
CA ASN A 160 -7.26 -16.75 10.01
C ASN A 160 -8.49 -15.88 10.28
N MET A 161 -9.66 -16.51 10.43
CA MET A 161 -10.93 -15.83 10.63
C MET A 161 -11.07 -15.20 12.02
N ASP A 162 -10.34 -15.70 13.02
CA ASP A 162 -10.28 -15.05 14.34
C ASP A 162 -9.59 -13.68 14.24
N ALA A 163 -8.51 -13.59 13.45
CA ALA A 163 -7.83 -12.32 13.18
C ALA A 163 -8.68 -11.41 12.29
N VAL A 164 -9.36 -11.93 11.26
CA VAL A 164 -10.28 -11.14 10.42
C VAL A 164 -11.39 -10.50 11.26
N LYS A 165 -12.03 -11.29 12.14
CA LYS A 165 -13.05 -10.79 13.06
C LYS A 165 -12.51 -9.68 13.96
N LEU A 166 -11.34 -9.90 14.57
CA LEU A 166 -10.70 -8.89 15.40
C LEU A 166 -10.40 -7.62 14.60
N MET A 167 -9.89 -7.74 13.37
CA MET A 167 -9.58 -6.58 12.54
C MET A 167 -10.81 -5.75 12.17
N GLY A 168 -11.98 -6.35 11.96
CA GLY A 168 -13.21 -5.58 11.75
C GLY A 168 -13.60 -4.72 12.95
N GLU A 169 -13.36 -5.22 14.18
CA GLU A 169 -13.53 -4.45 15.41
C GLU A 169 -12.47 -3.34 15.54
N ILE A 170 -11.20 -3.67 15.26
CA ILE A 170 -10.07 -2.73 15.37
C ILE A 170 -10.17 -1.57 14.38
N ILE A 171 -10.63 -1.80 13.15
CA ILE A 171 -10.83 -0.72 12.18
C ILE A 171 -11.88 0.28 12.69
N LEU A 172 -13.01 -0.20 13.20
CA LEU A 172 -14.05 0.68 13.77
C LEU A 172 -13.58 1.41 15.04
N GLN A 173 -12.83 0.74 15.91
CA GLN A 173 -12.22 1.40 17.07
C GLN A 173 -11.21 2.48 16.64
N THR A 174 -10.42 2.21 15.61
CA THR A 174 -9.45 3.18 15.06
C THR A 174 -10.18 4.40 14.50
N ALA A 175 -11.30 4.18 13.80
CA ALA A 175 -12.17 5.24 13.32
C ALA A 175 -12.71 6.10 14.47
N GLU A 176 -13.26 5.47 15.53
CA GLU A 176 -13.79 6.19 16.69
C GLU A 176 -12.71 7.00 17.44
N PHE A 177 -11.50 6.45 17.60
CA PHE A 177 -10.39 7.12 18.26
C PHE A 177 -9.88 8.35 17.47
N THR A 178 -10.14 8.39 16.17
CA THR A 178 -9.69 9.46 15.26
C THR A 178 -10.85 10.21 14.59
N LYS A 179 -12.07 10.10 15.14
CA LYS A 179 -13.29 10.69 14.56
C LYS A 179 -13.23 12.20 14.36
N GLU A 180 -12.51 12.90 15.25
CA GLU A 180 -12.35 14.36 15.17
C GLU A 180 -11.52 14.79 13.95
N ASN A 181 -10.76 13.86 13.37
CA ASN A 181 -9.99 14.03 12.15
C ASN A 181 -10.53 13.08 11.06
N ASP A 182 -11.85 12.97 10.92
CA ASP A 182 -12.49 12.18 9.85
C ASP A 182 -12.00 10.72 9.78
N SER A 183 -11.77 10.08 10.93
CA SER A 183 -11.28 8.70 11.02
C SER A 183 -9.90 8.47 10.36
N LEU A 184 -9.04 9.50 10.26
CA LEU A 184 -7.73 9.46 9.59
C LEU A 184 -6.82 8.31 10.02
N GLY A 185 -6.98 7.80 11.24
CA GLY A 185 -6.23 6.61 11.71
C GLY A 185 -6.40 5.41 10.78
N CYS A 186 -7.59 5.21 10.20
CA CYS A 186 -7.87 4.12 9.26
C CYS A 186 -7.11 4.26 7.94
N ALA A 187 -6.76 5.47 7.50
CA ALA A 187 -5.93 5.67 6.30
C ALA A 187 -4.49 5.13 6.49
N LYS A 188 -4.05 4.97 7.76
CA LYS A 188 -2.74 4.44 8.15
C LYS A 188 -2.79 2.95 8.57
N LEU A 189 -3.91 2.26 8.34
CA LEU A 189 -4.12 0.87 8.71
C LEU A 189 -4.51 0.04 7.48
N VAL A 190 -3.87 -1.11 7.29
CA VAL A 190 -4.20 -2.02 6.19
C VAL A 190 -4.18 -3.49 6.64
N VAL A 191 -5.13 -4.27 6.15
CA VAL A 191 -5.22 -5.72 6.39
C VAL A 191 -4.80 -6.46 5.13
N PHE A 192 -3.94 -7.46 5.24
CA PHE A 192 -3.38 -8.19 4.09
C PHE A 192 -3.69 -9.68 4.07
N CYS A 193 -3.73 -10.21 2.84
CA CYS A 193 -3.46 -11.61 2.51
C CYS A 193 -2.22 -11.66 1.62
N ASN A 194 -1.32 -12.63 1.84
CA ASN A 194 -0.08 -12.78 1.09
C ASN A 194 0.77 -11.48 1.05
N ALA A 195 0.90 -10.79 2.18
CA ALA A 195 1.75 -9.60 2.23
C ALA A 195 3.21 -9.92 1.82
N PRO A 196 3.83 -9.12 0.93
CA PRO A 196 5.23 -9.29 0.57
C PRO A 196 6.15 -8.71 1.65
N ASP A 197 7.33 -9.30 1.77
CA ASP A 197 8.34 -8.99 2.80
C ASP A 197 9.09 -7.66 2.53
N ASP A 198 8.97 -7.10 1.33
CA ASP A 198 9.80 -6.02 0.78
C ASP A 198 8.99 -4.83 0.23
N ASN A 199 7.71 -4.70 0.62
CA ASN A 199 6.81 -3.66 0.12
C ASN A 199 7.29 -2.23 0.47
N PRO A 200 7.54 -1.34 -0.50
CA PRO A 200 7.91 0.05 -0.22
C PRO A 200 6.72 0.97 0.03
N PHE A 201 5.47 0.54 -0.24
CA PHE A 201 4.27 1.36 -0.18
C PHE A 201 3.59 1.37 1.20
N MET A 202 3.19 2.56 1.65
CA MET A 202 2.40 2.77 2.86
C MET A 202 0.89 2.70 2.56
N ALA A 203 0.04 2.30 3.50
CA ALA A 203 0.32 1.97 4.92
C ALA A 203 0.95 0.58 5.16
N GLY A 204 1.15 -0.20 4.11
CA GLY A 204 1.41 -1.64 4.23
C GLY A 204 2.84 -2.09 4.47
N ALA A 205 3.83 -1.22 4.28
CA ALA A 205 5.23 -1.58 4.32
C ALA A 205 5.67 -2.14 5.68
N PHE A 206 6.46 -3.22 5.65
CA PHE A 206 7.28 -3.71 6.75
C PHE A 206 8.58 -4.26 6.19
N HIS A 207 9.59 -4.47 7.03
CA HIS A 207 10.87 -5.06 6.64
C HIS A 207 10.88 -6.54 7.04
N GLY A 208 10.78 -7.43 6.06
CA GLY A 208 10.71 -8.87 6.28
C GLY A 208 11.92 -9.43 7.02
N VAL A 209 11.72 -10.51 7.77
CA VAL A 209 12.80 -11.18 8.53
C VAL A 209 13.80 -11.92 7.63
N THR A 210 13.48 -12.05 6.35
CA THR A 210 14.29 -12.68 5.30
C THR A 210 15.23 -11.69 4.62
N GLU A 211 15.02 -10.39 4.82
CA GLU A 211 15.83 -9.31 4.25
C GLU A 211 17.15 -9.09 5.01
N ALA A 212 18.07 -8.35 4.40
CA ALA A 212 19.31 -7.95 5.07
C ALA A 212 19.07 -6.95 6.21
N ASP A 213 20.13 -6.54 6.92
CA ASP A 213 20.01 -5.63 8.06
C ASP A 213 19.42 -4.26 7.68
N ALA A 214 19.76 -3.76 6.49
CA ALA A 214 19.14 -2.59 5.88
C ALA A 214 19.10 -2.73 4.35
N ILE A 215 18.02 -2.26 3.73
CA ILE A 215 17.78 -2.36 2.29
C ILE A 215 17.11 -1.09 1.77
N ILE A 216 17.47 -0.63 0.57
CA ILE A 216 16.77 0.45 -0.14
C ILE A 216 15.81 -0.15 -1.17
N ASN A 217 14.52 0.10 -1.00
CA ASN A 217 13.47 -0.20 -1.96
C ASN A 217 12.95 1.10 -2.59
N VAL A 218 12.59 1.06 -3.87
CA VAL A 218 12.09 2.23 -4.59
C VAL A 218 10.76 1.93 -5.25
N GLY A 219 9.78 2.80 -5.04
CA GLY A 219 8.52 2.78 -5.78
C GLY A 219 8.54 3.89 -6.82
N VAL A 220 8.27 3.55 -8.07
CA VAL A 220 8.05 4.54 -9.15
C VAL A 220 6.56 4.81 -9.31
N SER A 221 6.20 5.98 -9.83
CA SER A 221 4.86 6.23 -10.36
C SER A 221 4.95 6.81 -11.78
N GLY A 222 3.85 6.71 -12.51
CA GLY A 222 3.69 7.33 -13.82
C GLY A 222 2.36 7.05 -14.53
N PRO A 223 1.19 7.04 -13.85
CA PRO A 223 -0.09 7.03 -14.56
C PRO A 223 -0.18 8.09 -15.66
N GLY A 224 0.21 9.33 -15.37
CA GLY A 224 0.19 10.42 -16.36
C GLY A 224 0.99 10.13 -17.65
N VAL A 225 2.16 9.51 -17.51
CA VAL A 225 3.02 9.09 -18.63
C VAL A 225 2.32 8.03 -19.49
N VAL A 226 1.68 7.05 -18.84
CA VAL A 226 0.95 5.99 -19.55
C VAL A 226 -0.27 6.57 -20.26
N LYS A 227 -1.05 7.42 -19.60
CA LYS A 227 -2.19 8.12 -20.21
C LYS A 227 -1.77 8.90 -21.46
N LYS A 228 -0.72 9.73 -21.34
CA LYS A 228 -0.18 10.52 -22.45
C LYS A 228 0.29 9.68 -23.63
N ALA A 229 0.89 8.52 -23.36
CA ALA A 229 1.28 7.58 -24.40
C ALA A 229 0.06 6.98 -25.12
N LEU A 230 -1.02 6.69 -24.40
CA LEU A 230 -2.26 6.14 -24.96
C LEU A 230 -3.04 7.16 -25.81
N GLU A 231 -3.00 8.45 -25.46
CA GLU A 231 -3.61 9.53 -26.27
C GLU A 231 -3.11 9.51 -27.73
N GLN A 232 -1.88 9.04 -27.97
CA GLN A 232 -1.26 8.98 -29.31
C GLN A 232 -1.69 7.77 -30.14
N VAL A 233 -2.36 6.79 -29.54
CA VAL A 233 -2.76 5.53 -30.19
C VAL A 233 -4.28 5.27 -30.05
N ARG A 234 -5.07 6.33 -29.87
CA ARG A 234 -6.53 6.23 -29.81
C ARG A 234 -7.10 5.60 -31.08
N GLY A 235 -7.96 4.58 -30.91
CA GLY A 235 -8.59 3.85 -32.01
C GLY A 235 -7.72 2.77 -32.66
N GLU A 236 -6.45 2.64 -32.24
CA GLU A 236 -5.59 1.52 -32.66
C GLU A 236 -6.03 0.20 -32.02
N ASN A 237 -5.51 -0.92 -32.54
CA ASN A 237 -5.83 -2.24 -32.03
C ASN A 237 -5.09 -2.56 -30.70
N PHE A 238 -5.50 -3.65 -30.04
CA PHE A 238 -4.91 -4.07 -28.77
C PHE A 238 -3.40 -4.41 -28.83
N GLU A 239 -2.88 -4.82 -29.99
CA GLU A 239 -1.45 -5.10 -30.15
C GLU A 239 -0.64 -3.81 -29.98
N VAL A 240 -1.02 -2.75 -30.70
CA VAL A 240 -0.39 -1.43 -30.60
C VAL A 240 -0.55 -0.84 -29.20
N LEU A 241 -1.75 -0.93 -28.62
CA LEU A 241 -2.05 -0.45 -27.28
C LEU A 241 -1.17 -1.15 -26.22
N CYS A 242 -1.11 -2.48 -26.26
CA CYS A 242 -0.31 -3.26 -25.31
C CYS A 242 1.19 -2.97 -25.42
N GLU A 243 1.72 -2.92 -26.64
CA GLU A 243 3.13 -2.56 -26.87
C GLU A 243 3.46 -1.15 -26.38
N THR A 244 2.51 -0.22 -26.50
CA THR A 244 2.66 1.16 -26.02
C THR A 244 2.80 1.19 -24.50
N ILE A 245 1.85 0.56 -23.77
CA ILE A 245 1.90 0.48 -22.30
C ILE A 245 3.20 -0.19 -21.84
N LYS A 246 3.57 -1.33 -22.47
CA LYS A 246 4.77 -2.09 -22.11
C LYS A 246 6.06 -1.27 -22.27
N LYS A 247 6.21 -0.56 -23.39
CA LYS A 247 7.38 0.31 -23.66
C LYS A 247 7.44 1.49 -22.69
N THR A 248 6.29 2.07 -22.36
CA THR A 248 6.22 3.17 -21.38
C THR A 248 6.59 2.69 -19.99
N ALA A 249 6.02 1.58 -19.52
CA ALA A 249 6.36 0.98 -18.23
C ALA A 249 7.85 0.62 -18.11
N PHE A 250 8.46 0.10 -19.18
CA PHE A 250 9.91 -0.13 -19.23
C PHE A 250 10.70 1.15 -18.93
N LYS A 251 10.36 2.28 -19.57
CA LYS A 251 11.05 3.55 -19.39
C LYS A 251 10.90 4.10 -17.96
N ILE A 252 9.69 4.10 -17.42
CA ILE A 252 9.40 4.49 -16.03
C ILE A 252 10.28 3.69 -15.06
N THR A 253 10.34 2.37 -15.26
CA THR A 253 11.11 1.47 -14.41
C THR A 253 12.61 1.73 -14.47
N ARG A 254 13.15 2.10 -15.65
CA ARG A 254 14.57 2.44 -15.80
C ARG A 254 14.96 3.68 -14.98
N VAL A 255 14.06 4.66 -14.88
CA VAL A 255 14.25 5.84 -14.03
C VAL A 255 14.28 5.44 -12.55
N GLY A 256 13.34 4.60 -12.12
CA GLY A 256 13.35 4.02 -10.77
C GLY A 256 14.64 3.29 -10.42
N GLN A 257 15.15 2.50 -11.37
CA GLN A 257 16.40 1.76 -11.17
C GLN A 257 17.61 2.67 -11.01
N LEU A 258 17.67 3.76 -11.78
CA LEU A 258 18.73 4.75 -11.65
C LEU A 258 18.71 5.40 -10.26
N VAL A 259 17.53 5.80 -9.79
CA VAL A 259 17.37 6.39 -8.45
C VAL A 259 17.73 5.39 -7.35
N ALA A 260 17.30 4.14 -7.48
CA ALA A 260 17.59 3.09 -6.52
C ALA A 260 19.09 2.79 -6.40
N GLN A 261 19.79 2.68 -7.54
CA GLN A 261 21.24 2.45 -7.57
C GLN A 261 22.01 3.62 -6.94
N GLU A 262 21.59 4.85 -7.22
CA GLU A 262 22.27 6.02 -6.69
C GLU A 262 22.02 6.20 -5.18
N ALA A 263 20.79 5.97 -4.72
CA ALA A 263 20.45 5.97 -3.30
C ALA A 263 21.26 4.89 -2.55
N SER A 264 21.31 3.68 -3.10
CA SER A 264 22.11 2.57 -2.56
C SER A 264 23.59 2.94 -2.45
N ARG A 265 24.17 3.50 -3.52
CA ARG A 265 25.58 3.90 -3.56
C ARG A 265 25.92 5.00 -2.56
N ARG A 266 25.08 6.01 -2.41
CA ARG A 266 25.32 7.15 -1.49
C ARG A 266 25.11 6.79 -0.02
N MET A 267 24.11 5.97 0.26
CA MET A 267 23.84 5.49 1.63
C MET A 267 24.79 4.38 2.05
N GLY A 268 25.41 3.67 1.10
CA GLY A 268 26.19 2.47 1.39
C GLY A 268 25.31 1.28 1.82
N ILE A 269 24.02 1.31 1.47
CA ILE A 269 23.02 0.30 1.83
C ILE A 269 22.61 -0.45 0.57
N PRO A 270 22.53 -1.79 0.57
CA PRO A 270 22.16 -2.56 -0.61
C PRO A 270 20.79 -2.17 -1.18
N PHE A 271 20.70 -2.21 -2.50
CA PHE A 271 19.43 -2.12 -3.21
C PHE A 271 18.65 -3.45 -3.08
N GLY A 272 17.36 -3.34 -2.76
CA GLY A 272 16.42 -4.47 -2.73
C GLY A 272 15.64 -4.55 -4.03
N ILE A 273 14.42 -4.01 -4.03
CA ILE A 273 13.50 -4.11 -5.16
C ILE A 273 13.06 -2.75 -5.71
N ILE A 274 12.62 -2.78 -6.97
CA ILE A 274 11.79 -1.72 -7.56
C ILE A 274 10.37 -2.24 -7.63
N ASP A 275 9.45 -1.45 -7.09
CA ASP A 275 8.03 -1.67 -7.24
C ASP A 275 7.50 -0.85 -8.43
N LEU A 276 6.82 -1.54 -9.35
CA LEU A 276 6.39 -1.05 -10.67
C LEU A 276 5.03 -0.34 -10.65
N SER A 277 4.50 -0.07 -9.47
CA SER A 277 3.11 0.29 -9.35
C SER A 277 2.72 1.65 -9.94
N LEU A 278 1.68 1.65 -10.77
CA LEU A 278 1.04 2.90 -11.20
C LEU A 278 0.19 3.39 -10.03
N ALA A 279 0.75 4.33 -9.26
CA ALA A 279 0.13 4.87 -8.05
C ALA A 279 -0.35 6.31 -8.32
N PRO A 280 -1.66 6.52 -8.49
CA PRO A 280 -2.21 7.83 -8.80
C PRO A 280 -2.02 8.83 -7.66
N THR A 281 -2.26 10.10 -7.98
CA THR A 281 -2.31 11.17 -7.02
C THR A 281 -3.55 12.03 -7.23
N PRO A 282 -3.94 12.85 -6.25
CA PRO A 282 -5.03 13.81 -6.44
C PRO A 282 -4.74 14.88 -7.51
N ALA A 283 -3.55 14.86 -8.15
CA ALA A 283 -3.20 15.80 -9.19
C ALA A 283 -3.91 15.46 -10.51
N VAL A 284 -4.40 16.50 -11.18
CA VAL A 284 -5.07 16.37 -12.48
C VAL A 284 -4.12 15.74 -13.51
N GLY A 285 -4.60 14.71 -14.20
CA GLY A 285 -3.83 14.00 -15.22
C GLY A 285 -2.93 12.88 -14.70
N ASP A 286 -2.98 12.57 -13.39
CA ASP A 286 -2.24 11.46 -12.77
C ASP A 286 -3.20 10.42 -12.16
N SER A 287 -4.00 9.81 -13.03
CA SER A 287 -5.10 8.91 -12.68
C SER A 287 -5.00 7.57 -13.41
N VAL A 288 -5.28 6.48 -12.69
CA VAL A 288 -5.44 5.15 -13.29
C VAL A 288 -6.82 5.03 -13.93
N ALA A 289 -7.86 5.65 -13.36
CA ALA A 289 -9.19 5.69 -13.98
C ALA A 289 -9.16 6.33 -15.37
N GLU A 290 -8.46 7.47 -15.52
CA GLU A 290 -8.31 8.12 -16.83
C GLU A 290 -7.55 7.23 -17.84
N ILE A 291 -6.60 6.39 -17.40
CA ILE A 291 -5.97 5.40 -18.29
C ILE A 291 -7.00 4.39 -18.79
N LEU A 292 -7.87 3.91 -17.90
CA LEU A 292 -8.93 2.97 -18.27
C LEU A 292 -9.93 3.60 -19.25
N GLU A 293 -10.20 4.89 -19.11
CA GLU A 293 -11.00 5.67 -20.05
C GLU A 293 -10.30 5.84 -21.40
N GLU A 294 -8.99 6.15 -21.41
CA GLU A 294 -8.20 6.23 -22.64
C GLU A 294 -8.05 4.89 -23.38
N ILE A 295 -8.14 3.76 -22.66
CA ILE A 295 -8.26 2.42 -23.29
C ILE A 295 -9.57 2.29 -24.07
N GLY A 296 -10.59 3.08 -23.74
CA GLY A 296 -11.86 3.15 -24.46
C GLY A 296 -13.11 2.93 -23.61
N LEU A 297 -13.01 3.08 -22.29
CA LEU A 297 -14.16 3.04 -21.38
C LEU A 297 -14.74 4.44 -21.17
N GLU A 298 -16.03 4.52 -20.88
CA GLU A 298 -16.67 5.81 -20.56
C GLU A 298 -16.36 6.27 -19.14
N TYR A 299 -16.35 5.33 -18.19
CA TYR A 299 -15.95 5.54 -16.79
C TYR A 299 -15.23 4.29 -16.26
N ALA A 300 -14.32 4.49 -15.31
CA ALA A 300 -13.88 3.40 -14.45
C ALA A 300 -15.09 2.77 -13.73
N GLY A 301 -15.28 1.47 -13.91
CA GLY A 301 -16.44 0.74 -13.35
C GLY A 301 -17.43 0.24 -14.41
N ALA A 302 -17.41 0.81 -15.62
CA ALA A 302 -18.19 0.33 -16.75
C ALA A 302 -17.91 -1.16 -17.12
N PRO A 303 -18.82 -1.84 -17.83
CA PRO A 303 -18.55 -3.16 -18.40
C PRO A 303 -17.26 -3.14 -19.25
N GLY A 304 -16.32 -4.05 -18.96
CA GLY A 304 -14.99 -4.06 -19.57
C GLY A 304 -13.86 -3.54 -18.67
N THR A 305 -14.17 -2.77 -17.62
CA THR A 305 -13.16 -2.21 -16.67
C THR A 305 -12.21 -3.26 -16.11
N THR A 306 -12.72 -4.40 -15.67
CA THR A 306 -11.89 -5.48 -15.12
C THR A 306 -10.94 -6.07 -16.19
N ALA A 307 -11.39 -6.18 -17.44
CA ALA A 307 -10.53 -6.65 -18.54
C ALA A 307 -9.46 -5.62 -18.91
N ALA A 308 -9.83 -4.33 -18.99
CA ALA A 308 -8.89 -3.24 -19.25
C ALA A 308 -7.82 -3.14 -18.15
N LEU A 309 -8.23 -3.24 -16.88
CA LEU A 309 -7.29 -3.23 -15.75
C LEU A 309 -6.37 -4.46 -15.74
N ALA A 310 -6.89 -5.64 -16.06
CA ALA A 310 -6.07 -6.85 -16.20
C ALA A 310 -5.00 -6.69 -17.28
N LEU A 311 -5.39 -6.15 -18.44
CA LEU A 311 -4.48 -5.83 -19.54
C LEU A 311 -3.42 -4.83 -19.09
N LEU A 312 -3.83 -3.71 -18.48
CA LEU A 312 -2.92 -2.67 -17.99
C LEU A 312 -1.89 -3.26 -17.02
N ASN A 313 -2.35 -4.02 -16.02
CA ASN A 313 -1.48 -4.62 -15.01
C ASN A 313 -0.46 -5.60 -15.63
N ASP A 314 -0.90 -6.45 -16.55
CA ASP A 314 -0.05 -7.41 -17.25
C ASP A 314 1.02 -6.71 -18.10
N GLN A 315 0.65 -5.67 -18.85
CA GLN A 315 1.61 -4.93 -19.68
C GLN A 315 2.61 -4.12 -18.85
N VAL A 316 2.18 -3.52 -17.74
CA VAL A 316 3.07 -2.82 -16.80
C VAL A 316 4.10 -3.78 -16.21
N LYS A 317 3.65 -4.96 -15.75
CA LYS A 317 4.55 -6.01 -15.23
C LYS A 317 5.56 -6.47 -16.28
N LYS A 318 5.10 -6.74 -17.51
CA LYS A 318 5.98 -7.14 -18.63
C LYS A 318 7.02 -6.07 -18.97
N GLY A 319 6.62 -4.79 -18.96
CA GLY A 319 7.54 -3.67 -19.20
C GLY A 319 8.58 -3.54 -18.09
N GLY A 320 8.16 -3.59 -16.83
CA GLY A 320 9.08 -3.40 -15.71
C GLY A 320 10.04 -4.57 -15.46
N ILE A 321 9.60 -5.82 -15.64
CA ILE A 321 10.49 -7.00 -15.54
C ILE A 321 11.59 -6.97 -16.62
N MET A 322 11.33 -6.34 -17.77
CA MET A 322 12.35 -6.15 -18.81
C MET A 322 13.41 -5.11 -18.38
N ALA A 323 13.05 -4.15 -17.52
CA ALA A 323 13.93 -3.06 -17.11
C ALA A 323 14.79 -3.38 -15.88
N SER A 324 14.28 -4.15 -14.91
CA SER A 324 14.97 -4.46 -13.65
C SER A 324 15.07 -5.97 -13.40
N SER A 325 16.20 -6.40 -12.84
CA SER A 325 16.42 -7.78 -12.38
C SER A 325 15.78 -8.09 -11.03
N TYR A 326 15.43 -7.06 -10.25
CA TYR A 326 14.84 -7.19 -8.91
C TYR A 326 13.57 -6.34 -8.87
N VAL A 327 12.46 -6.98 -9.21
CA VAL A 327 11.11 -6.43 -9.16
C VAL A 327 10.38 -7.13 -8.01
N GLY A 328 9.75 -6.35 -7.13
CA GLY A 328 9.12 -6.85 -5.91
C GLY A 328 8.00 -5.93 -5.43
N GLY A 329 7.66 -6.01 -4.14
CA GLY A 329 6.54 -5.26 -3.58
C GLY A 329 5.19 -5.70 -4.16
N LEU A 330 4.27 -4.74 -4.32
CA LEU A 330 2.94 -4.98 -4.85
C LEU A 330 2.94 -5.07 -6.38
N SER A 331 3.69 -4.20 -7.06
CA SER A 331 3.90 -4.19 -8.52
C SER A 331 2.61 -4.36 -9.34
N GLY A 332 1.98 -3.24 -9.68
CA GLY A 332 0.78 -3.17 -10.53
C GLY A 332 0.00 -1.87 -10.41
N ALA A 333 -1.09 -1.72 -11.16
CA ALA A 333 -1.95 -0.54 -11.02
C ALA A 333 -2.60 -0.51 -9.62
N PHE A 334 -2.58 0.66 -8.97
CA PHE A 334 -3.29 0.91 -7.73
C PHE A 334 -4.68 1.48 -8.07
N ILE A 335 -5.69 1.18 -7.26
CA ILE A 335 -7.05 1.71 -7.41
C ILE A 335 -7.55 2.38 -6.11
N PRO A 336 -6.79 3.33 -5.54
CA PRO A 336 -7.14 3.99 -4.29
C PRO A 336 -8.24 5.02 -4.56
N VAL A 337 -9.45 4.81 -4.01
CA VAL A 337 -10.58 5.69 -4.34
C VAL A 337 -10.28 7.13 -3.94
N SER A 338 -9.76 7.39 -2.73
CA SER A 338 -9.55 8.76 -2.27
C SER A 338 -8.37 9.50 -2.90
N GLU A 339 -7.45 8.78 -3.58
CA GLU A 339 -6.22 9.36 -4.13
C GLU A 339 -6.26 9.51 -5.66
N ASP A 340 -7.29 8.98 -6.34
CA ASP A 340 -7.42 9.01 -7.80
C ASP A 340 -8.69 9.79 -8.19
N GLN A 341 -8.51 10.98 -8.77
CA GLN A 341 -9.64 11.85 -9.13
C GLN A 341 -10.65 11.16 -10.06
N GLY A 342 -10.20 10.41 -11.05
CA GLY A 342 -11.13 9.72 -11.96
C GLY A 342 -11.89 8.58 -11.27
N MET A 343 -11.33 7.97 -10.22
CA MET A 343 -12.07 7.00 -9.40
C MET A 343 -13.11 7.70 -8.54
N ILE A 344 -12.80 8.87 -7.97
CA ILE A 344 -13.76 9.70 -7.21
C ILE A 344 -14.94 10.05 -8.11
N ASP A 345 -14.66 10.62 -9.29
CA ASP A 345 -15.68 11.03 -10.25
C ASP A 345 -16.56 9.84 -10.66
N ALA A 346 -15.97 8.66 -10.88
CA ALA A 346 -16.71 7.45 -11.21
C ALA A 346 -17.59 6.92 -10.06
N VAL A 347 -17.19 7.13 -8.80
CA VAL A 347 -18.03 6.81 -7.64
C VAL A 347 -19.19 7.79 -7.52
N GLU A 348 -18.93 9.09 -7.70
CA GLU A 348 -19.97 10.13 -7.63
C GLU A 348 -21.03 9.97 -8.74
N GLU A 349 -20.62 9.58 -9.94
CA GLU A 349 -21.52 9.27 -11.06
C GLU A 349 -22.24 7.91 -10.87
N GLY A 350 -21.83 7.12 -9.87
CA GLY A 350 -22.40 5.79 -9.58
C GLY A 350 -21.96 4.69 -10.55
N ALA A 351 -20.94 4.94 -11.38
CA ALA A 351 -20.36 3.95 -12.28
C ALA A 351 -19.47 2.93 -11.54
N LEU A 352 -18.87 3.33 -10.40
CA LEU A 352 -17.95 2.52 -9.61
C LEU A 352 -18.54 2.17 -8.24
N THR A 353 -18.93 0.90 -8.07
CA THR A 353 -19.44 0.37 -6.79
C THR A 353 -18.36 -0.39 -6.00
N LEU A 354 -18.61 -0.65 -4.72
CA LEU A 354 -17.69 -1.42 -3.87
C LEU A 354 -17.47 -2.85 -4.41
N GLU A 355 -18.54 -3.52 -4.87
CA GLU A 355 -18.46 -4.85 -5.47
C GLU A 355 -17.74 -4.83 -6.83
N LYS A 356 -17.81 -3.71 -7.55
CA LYS A 356 -17.03 -3.53 -8.78
C LYS A 356 -15.54 -3.37 -8.48
N LEU A 357 -15.20 -2.62 -7.43
CA LEU A 357 -13.83 -2.53 -6.92
C LEU A 357 -13.32 -3.90 -6.49
N GLU A 358 -14.11 -4.68 -5.73
CA GLU A 358 -13.83 -6.07 -5.37
C GLU A 358 -13.60 -6.96 -6.62
N ALA A 359 -14.44 -6.83 -7.65
CA ALA A 359 -14.20 -7.55 -8.91
C ALA A 359 -12.91 -7.11 -9.62
N MET A 360 -12.54 -5.83 -9.52
CA MET A 360 -11.27 -5.30 -10.04
C MET A 360 -10.07 -5.81 -9.22
N THR A 361 -10.23 -6.04 -7.91
CA THR A 361 -9.16 -6.59 -7.08
C THR A 361 -8.75 -7.98 -7.51
N CYS A 362 -9.59 -8.74 -8.20
CA CYS A 362 -9.24 -10.06 -8.77
C CYS A 362 -8.05 -9.98 -9.74
N VAL A 363 -7.86 -8.85 -10.43
CA VAL A 363 -6.82 -8.65 -11.46
C VAL A 363 -5.81 -7.55 -11.14
N CYS A 364 -6.07 -6.75 -10.10
CA CYS A 364 -5.21 -5.67 -9.58
C CYS A 364 -4.21 -6.17 -8.52
N SER A 365 -3.13 -5.46 -8.20
CA SER A 365 -2.13 -5.96 -7.24
C SER A 365 -2.34 -5.54 -5.78
N VAL A 366 -3.19 -4.53 -5.50
CA VAL A 366 -3.30 -3.93 -4.15
C VAL A 366 -4.49 -4.45 -3.37
N GLY A 367 -5.69 -4.44 -3.96
CA GLY A 367 -6.93 -4.78 -3.27
C GLY A 367 -7.87 -3.57 -3.10
N LEU A 368 -8.71 -3.60 -2.07
CA LEU A 368 -9.64 -2.53 -1.72
C LEU A 368 -8.90 -1.44 -0.95
N ASP A 369 -8.68 -0.30 -1.58
CA ASP A 369 -7.76 0.70 -1.06
C ASP A 369 -8.36 2.10 -0.93
N MET A 370 -8.12 2.73 0.23
CA MET A 370 -8.58 4.09 0.54
C MET A 370 -10.07 4.33 0.26
N ILE A 371 -10.92 3.43 0.76
CA ILE A 371 -12.37 3.47 0.53
C ILE A 371 -13.10 3.98 1.78
N ALA A 372 -13.82 5.10 1.64
CA ALA A 372 -14.69 5.61 2.69
C ALA A 372 -16.03 4.87 2.72
N ILE A 373 -16.44 4.41 3.90
CA ILE A 373 -17.72 3.71 4.14
C ILE A 373 -18.46 4.34 5.34
N PRO A 374 -19.78 4.12 5.50
CA PRO A 374 -20.54 4.74 6.57
C PRO A 374 -20.00 4.36 7.95
N GLY A 375 -19.99 5.30 8.89
CA GLY A 375 -19.46 5.07 10.23
C GLY A 375 -20.29 4.14 11.11
N ASP A 376 -21.55 3.90 10.74
CA ASP A 376 -22.51 3.08 11.49
C ASP A 376 -22.56 1.60 11.04
N VAL A 377 -21.65 1.19 10.15
CA VAL A 377 -21.54 -0.20 9.70
C VAL A 377 -21.19 -1.14 10.87
N ALA A 378 -21.79 -2.32 10.87
CA ALA A 378 -21.50 -3.33 11.88
C ALA A 378 -20.06 -3.87 11.74
N PRO A 379 -19.36 -4.21 12.85
CA PRO A 379 -18.04 -4.84 12.79
C PRO A 379 -18.00 -6.14 11.97
N SER A 380 -19.10 -6.90 11.98
CA SER A 380 -19.22 -8.10 11.14
C SER A 380 -19.21 -7.77 9.66
N THR A 381 -19.79 -6.65 9.23
CA THR A 381 -19.80 -6.24 7.82
C THR A 381 -18.38 -5.89 7.37
N VAL A 382 -17.63 -5.12 8.16
CA VAL A 382 -16.21 -4.82 7.88
C VAL A 382 -15.40 -6.11 7.82
N SER A 383 -15.61 -7.03 8.76
CA SER A 383 -14.97 -8.34 8.77
C SER A 383 -15.33 -9.19 7.54
N GLY A 384 -16.58 -9.07 7.05
CA GLY A 384 -17.05 -9.73 5.83
C GLY A 384 -16.30 -9.25 4.59
N ILE A 385 -16.22 -7.94 4.39
CA ILE A 385 -15.48 -7.33 3.27
C ILE A 385 -14.01 -7.74 3.33
N ILE A 386 -13.40 -7.76 4.53
CA ILE A 386 -12.04 -8.28 4.69
C ILE A 386 -11.98 -9.74 4.26
N ALA A 387 -12.87 -10.61 4.75
CA ALA A 387 -12.84 -12.03 4.43
C ALA A 387 -12.95 -12.30 2.93
N ASP A 388 -13.81 -11.57 2.22
CA ASP A 388 -14.01 -11.71 0.78
C ASP A 388 -12.75 -11.32 0.00
N GLU A 389 -12.16 -10.16 0.33
CA GLU A 389 -10.91 -9.72 -0.31
C GLU A 389 -9.72 -10.63 0.03
N MET A 390 -9.64 -11.15 1.26
CA MET A 390 -8.62 -12.13 1.63
C MET A 390 -8.80 -13.45 0.86
N ALA A 391 -10.05 -13.84 0.56
CA ALA A 391 -10.36 -15.02 -0.23
C ALA A 391 -9.93 -14.86 -1.69
N ILE A 392 -10.17 -13.69 -2.29
CA ILE A 392 -9.67 -13.34 -3.62
C ILE A 392 -8.14 -13.49 -3.66
N GLY A 393 -7.44 -12.94 -2.67
CA GLY A 393 -5.97 -13.04 -2.56
C GLY A 393 -5.47 -14.48 -2.38
N MET A 394 -6.10 -15.20 -1.44
CA MET A 394 -5.75 -16.56 -1.10
C MET A 394 -5.93 -17.52 -2.29
N ILE A 395 -7.07 -17.46 -2.99
CA ILE A 395 -7.39 -18.35 -4.10
C ILE A 395 -6.49 -18.07 -5.32
N ASN A 396 -6.26 -16.78 -5.61
CA ASN A 396 -5.55 -16.36 -6.82
C ASN A 396 -4.02 -16.25 -6.66
N GLN A 397 -3.45 -16.70 -5.53
CA GLN A 397 -2.00 -16.63 -5.27
C GLN A 397 -1.43 -15.22 -5.41
N LYS A 398 -2.14 -14.25 -4.88
CA LYS A 398 -1.79 -12.84 -5.01
C LYS A 398 -1.88 -12.13 -3.67
N THR A 399 -1.17 -11.02 -3.57
CA THR A 399 -1.37 -10.07 -2.48
C THR A 399 -2.71 -9.37 -2.68
N THR A 400 -3.48 -9.28 -1.61
CA THR A 400 -4.65 -8.40 -1.51
C THR A 400 -4.63 -7.67 -0.18
N ALA A 401 -5.18 -6.47 -0.19
CA ALA A 401 -5.19 -5.55 0.92
C ALA A 401 -6.59 -4.95 1.09
N VAL A 402 -6.90 -4.60 2.33
CA VAL A 402 -8.13 -3.88 2.67
C VAL A 402 -7.77 -2.69 3.53
N ARG A 403 -8.07 -1.50 3.02
CA ARG A 403 -7.99 -0.21 3.72
C ARG A 403 -9.33 0.50 3.58
N LEU A 404 -10.23 0.14 4.52
CA LEU A 404 -11.54 0.74 4.67
C LEU A 404 -11.49 1.83 5.74
N ILE A 405 -12.23 2.91 5.50
CA ILE A 405 -12.32 4.05 6.38
C ILE A 405 -13.79 4.24 6.76
N PRO A 406 -14.27 3.60 7.85
CA PRO A 406 -15.56 3.93 8.42
C PRO A 406 -15.53 5.34 8.97
N VAL A 407 -16.36 6.22 8.43
CA VAL A 407 -16.31 7.65 8.77
C VAL A 407 -17.36 7.95 9.82
N ILE A 408 -16.92 8.11 11.06
CA ILE A 408 -17.84 8.30 12.18
C ILE A 408 -18.62 9.60 12.01
N GLY A 409 -19.95 9.51 12.07
CA GLY A 409 -20.85 10.66 11.92
C GLY A 409 -21.20 11.03 10.48
N LYS A 410 -20.65 10.33 9.47
CA LYS A 410 -21.01 10.53 8.05
C LYS A 410 -21.69 9.29 7.45
N GLY A 411 -22.67 9.54 6.60
CA GLY A 411 -23.43 8.57 5.83
C GLY A 411 -23.11 8.59 4.34
N VAL A 412 -23.81 7.75 3.58
CA VAL A 412 -23.60 7.57 2.13
C VAL A 412 -23.78 8.88 1.37
N GLY A 413 -22.84 9.18 0.47
CA GLY A 413 -22.83 10.38 -0.37
C GLY A 413 -22.25 11.63 0.28
N GLU A 414 -21.96 11.61 1.59
CA GLU A 414 -21.15 12.66 2.22
C GLU A 414 -19.67 12.50 1.86
N THR A 415 -18.91 13.59 1.88
CA THR A 415 -17.50 13.60 1.48
C THR A 415 -16.57 13.70 2.70
N VAL A 416 -15.42 13.04 2.60
CA VAL A 416 -14.33 13.12 3.57
C VAL A 416 -13.11 13.79 2.96
N GLU A 417 -12.42 14.62 3.73
CA GLU A 417 -11.19 15.28 3.31
C GLU A 417 -10.03 14.86 4.22
N PHE A 418 -9.12 14.05 3.68
CA PHE A 418 -7.90 13.63 4.39
C PHE A 418 -6.73 14.60 4.14
N GLY A 419 -6.78 15.31 3.01
CA GLY A 419 -5.80 16.31 2.61
C GLY A 419 -4.48 15.71 2.10
N GLY A 420 -3.66 16.58 1.50
CA GLY A 420 -2.34 16.20 0.98
C GLY A 420 -2.41 15.06 -0.03
N LEU A 421 -1.61 14.01 0.19
CA LEU A 421 -1.55 12.83 -0.68
C LEU A 421 -2.72 11.87 -0.52
N LEU A 422 -3.43 11.92 0.62
CA LEU A 422 -4.54 11.00 0.92
C LEU A 422 -5.86 11.46 0.27
N GLY A 423 -5.88 12.70 -0.27
CA GLY A 423 -6.97 13.25 -1.06
C GLY A 423 -8.29 13.35 -0.30
N HIS A 424 -9.38 13.06 -0.99
CA HIS A 424 -10.75 13.12 -0.47
C HIS A 424 -11.56 11.97 -1.06
N ALA A 425 -12.63 11.53 -0.41
CA ALA A 425 -13.49 10.47 -0.95
C ALA A 425 -14.95 10.65 -0.56
N PRO A 426 -15.90 10.35 -1.47
CA PRO A 426 -17.30 10.16 -1.13
C PRO A 426 -17.47 8.87 -0.31
N VAL A 427 -18.35 8.90 0.68
CA VAL A 427 -18.74 7.73 1.46
C VAL A 427 -19.59 6.81 0.60
N MET A 428 -19.05 5.63 0.30
CA MET A 428 -19.67 4.64 -0.59
C MET A 428 -20.74 3.81 0.13
N PRO A 429 -21.82 3.39 -0.55
CA PRO A 429 -22.77 2.47 0.04
C PRO A 429 -22.13 1.09 0.31
N VAL A 430 -22.54 0.47 1.41
CA VAL A 430 -22.22 -0.92 1.75
C VAL A 430 -23.50 -1.74 1.74
N ASN A 431 -23.42 -2.99 1.28
CA ASN A 431 -24.56 -3.89 1.24
C ASN A 431 -25.19 -4.06 2.66
N PRO A 432 -26.49 -3.81 2.83
CA PRO A 432 -27.13 -3.81 4.15
C PRO A 432 -27.39 -5.21 4.72
N TYR A 433 -27.22 -6.28 3.94
CA TYR A 433 -27.46 -7.64 4.40
C TYR A 433 -26.28 -8.14 5.26
N GLY A 434 -26.59 -8.64 6.46
CA GLY A 434 -25.58 -9.01 7.45
C GLY A 434 -24.94 -10.38 7.23
N CYS A 435 -23.66 -10.50 7.61
CA CYS A 435 -22.86 -11.73 7.61
C CYS A 435 -22.42 -12.19 9.03
N GLY A 436 -23.09 -11.71 10.08
CA GLY A 436 -22.73 -11.96 11.48
C GLY A 436 -22.52 -13.45 11.85
N PRO A 437 -23.44 -14.37 11.48
CA PRO A 437 -23.25 -15.79 11.74
C PRO A 437 -22.04 -16.42 11.02
N PHE A 438 -21.66 -15.90 9.84
CA PHE A 438 -20.48 -16.36 9.11
C PHE A 438 -19.20 -15.97 9.85
N ILE A 439 -19.06 -14.70 10.22
CA ILE A 439 -17.91 -14.18 10.97
C ILE A 439 -17.78 -14.81 12.36
N SER A 440 -18.91 -15.09 13.02
CA SER A 440 -18.93 -15.70 14.35
C SER A 440 -18.44 -17.15 14.39
N ARG A 441 -18.25 -17.81 13.24
CA ARG A 441 -17.66 -19.16 13.18
C ARG A 441 -16.22 -19.20 13.69
N GLY A 442 -15.47 -18.10 13.52
CA GLY A 442 -14.06 -18.02 13.90
C GLY A 442 -13.19 -19.11 13.27
N GLY A 443 -12.05 -19.36 13.89
CA GLY A 443 -11.09 -20.38 13.45
C GLY A 443 -10.38 -20.00 12.16
N ARG A 444 -10.19 -20.99 11.28
CA ARG A 444 -9.36 -20.83 10.07
C ARG A 444 -10.00 -21.47 8.86
N ILE A 445 -10.17 -20.70 7.79
CA ILE A 445 -10.46 -21.24 6.47
C ILE A 445 -9.17 -21.92 5.98
N PRO A 446 -9.20 -23.20 5.58
CA PRO A 446 -8.01 -23.92 5.16
C PRO A 446 -7.49 -23.42 3.80
N ALA A 447 -6.23 -23.74 3.50
CA ALA A 447 -5.64 -23.44 2.20
C ALA A 447 -6.41 -24.16 1.07
N PRO A 448 -6.54 -23.52 -0.11
CA PRO A 448 -7.28 -24.09 -1.23
C PRO A 448 -6.57 -25.28 -1.88
N VAL A 449 -7.35 -26.15 -2.53
CA VAL A 449 -6.82 -27.29 -3.30
C VAL A 449 -6.37 -26.79 -4.67
N HIS A 450 -5.08 -26.93 -4.99
CA HIS A 450 -4.52 -26.44 -6.26
C HIS A 450 -4.59 -27.44 -7.42
N SER A 451 -4.91 -28.72 -7.16
CA SER A 451 -4.85 -29.80 -8.15
C SER A 451 -6.08 -29.92 -9.06
N PHE A 452 -7.23 -29.36 -8.68
CA PHE A 452 -8.44 -29.35 -9.49
C PHE A 452 -8.60 -27.97 -10.15
N LYS A 453 -7.87 -27.72 -11.24
CA LYS A 453 -8.10 -26.58 -12.13
C LYS A 453 -8.76 -27.13 -13.39
N ASN A 454 -10.02 -26.74 -13.64
CA ASN A 454 -10.76 -27.11 -14.85
C ASN A 454 -10.46 -26.15 -16.00
#